data_AF-A0A0Q8UKT2-F1
#
_entry.id   AF-A0A0Q8UKT2-F1
#
_cell.length_a   1.000
_cell.length_b   1.000
_cell.length_c   1.000
_cell.angle_alpha   90.00
_cell.angle_beta   90.00
_cell.angle_gamma   90.00
#
_symmetry.space_group_name_H-M   'P 1'
#
loop_
_entity.id
_entity.type
_entity.pdbx_description
1 polymer ?
#
loop_
_entity_poly.entity_id
_entity_poly.type
_entity_poly.pdbx_seq_one_letter_code
_entity_poly.pdbx_strand_id
1 'polypeptide(L)' 'MPEKQLLHLVIGGELEDLEHNTFRDLTKIDLVGAFASHGEAVAAWRRKAQETVDNAHMRYFVIHAHKLLDPDKDPQED' A
#
# COMPACT_ATOMS: atom_id res chain seq x y z
N MET A 1 -10.00 26.56 2.09
CA MET A 1 -8.63 25.99 2.11
C MET A 1 -8.71 24.77 1.21
N PRO A 2 -7.81 24.56 0.22
CA PRO A 2 -7.89 23.35 -0.58
C PRO A 2 -7.73 22.16 0.37
N GLU A 3 -8.76 21.31 0.43
CA GLU A 3 -8.69 20.08 1.21
C GLU A 3 -7.47 19.31 0.72
N LYS A 4 -6.57 18.98 1.66
CA LYS A 4 -5.32 18.31 1.34
C LYS A 4 -5.68 17.02 0.61
N GLN A 5 -5.33 16.92 -0.66
CA GLN A 5 -5.66 15.75 -1.48
C GLN A 5 -4.83 14.57 -0.97
N LEU A 6 -5.43 13.76 -0.10
CA LEU A 6 -4.76 12.65 0.57
C LEU A 6 -5.11 11.35 -0.15
N LEU A 7 -4.18 10.87 -0.97
CA LEU A 7 -4.31 9.58 -1.63
C LEU A 7 -3.87 8.46 -0.69
N HIS A 8 -4.73 7.47 -0.50
CA HIS A 8 -4.46 6.29 0.31
C HIS A 8 -4.40 5.07 -0.60
N LEU A 9 -3.23 4.48 -0.79
CA LEU A 9 -3.08 3.24 -1.55
C LEU A 9 -3.12 2.05 -0.60
N VAL A 10 -3.81 1.00 -1.02
CA VAL A 10 -3.80 -0.28 -0.32
C VAL A 10 -3.07 -1.29 -1.18
N ILE A 11 -1.98 -1.81 -0.66
CA ILE A 11 -1.17 -2.85 -1.32
C ILE A 11 -1.04 -4.04 -0.37
N GLY A 12 -0.86 -5.22 -0.92
CA GLY A 12 -0.48 -6.38 -0.15
C GLY A 12 0.41 -7.31 -0.93
N GLY A 13 0.97 -8.27 -0.22
CA GLY A 13 1.85 -9.26 -0.80
C GLY A 13 2.30 -10.26 0.24
N GLU A 14 2.98 -11.28 -0.24
CA GLU A 14 3.61 -12.27 0.62
C GLU A 14 4.89 -11.68 1.20
N LEU A 15 5.02 -11.69 2.52
CA LEU A 15 6.25 -11.29 3.20
C LEU A 15 7.27 -12.43 3.17
N GLU A 16 8.56 -12.07 3.13
CA GLU A 16 9.64 -13.03 3.28
C GLU A 16 9.66 -13.63 4.69
N ASP A 17 9.43 -12.77 5.68
CA ASP A 17 9.44 -13.07 7.10
C ASP A 17 8.38 -12.23 7.84
N LEU A 18 7.90 -12.70 8.99
CA LEU A 18 6.84 -12.04 9.74
C LEU A 18 7.33 -10.88 10.64
N GLU A 19 8.62 -10.80 10.93
CA GLU A 19 9.22 -9.71 11.71
C GLU A 19 9.54 -8.49 10.83
N HIS A 20 9.71 -8.68 9.52
CA HIS A 20 10.11 -7.64 8.59
C HIS A 20 9.01 -7.32 7.57
N ASN A 21 8.86 -6.04 7.23
CA ASN A 21 7.93 -5.60 6.17
C ASN A 21 8.56 -5.72 4.77
N THR A 22 9.27 -6.83 4.51
CA THR A 22 9.93 -7.10 3.22
C THR A 22 9.07 -8.07 2.43
N PHE A 23 8.61 -7.65 1.26
CA PHE A 23 7.89 -8.53 0.36
C PHE A 23 8.84 -9.55 -0.26
N ARG A 24 8.42 -10.82 -0.26
CA ARG A 24 9.15 -11.93 -0.88
C ARG A 24 9.30 -11.75 -2.39
N ASP A 25 8.25 -11.25 -3.04
CA ASP A 25 8.21 -11.08 -4.49
C ASP A 25 7.46 -9.80 -4.87
N LEU A 26 8.21 -8.79 -5.31
CA LEU A 26 7.66 -7.50 -5.73
C LEU A 26 6.81 -7.60 -7.00
N THR A 27 6.97 -8.65 -7.80
CA THR A 27 6.16 -8.86 -9.02
C THR A 27 4.77 -9.40 -8.71
N LYS A 28 4.58 -9.94 -7.50
CA LYS A 28 3.31 -10.52 -7.01
C LYS A 28 2.57 -9.62 -6.02
N ILE A 29 2.92 -8.34 -5.98
CA ILE A 29 2.20 -7.37 -5.16
C ILE A 29 0.75 -7.28 -5.65
N ASP A 30 -0.20 -7.47 -4.74
CA ASP A 30 -1.62 -7.25 -4.94
C ASP A 30 -1.93 -5.77 -4.70
N LEU A 31 -2.17 -5.02 -5.78
CA LEU A 31 -2.65 -3.65 -5.73
C LEU A 31 -4.17 -3.67 -5.57
N VAL A 32 -4.65 -3.44 -4.35
CA VAL A 32 -6.09 -3.47 -4.04
C VAL A 32 -6.80 -2.25 -4.62
N GLY A 33 -6.16 -1.08 -4.55
CA GLY A 33 -6.70 0.16 -5.09
C GLY A 33 -6.17 1.41 -4.42
N ALA A 34 -6.67 2.57 -4.89
CA ALA A 34 -6.37 3.88 -4.34
C ALA A 34 -7.66 4.59 -3.93
N PHE A 35 -7.65 5.21 -2.76
CA PHE A 35 -8.84 5.75 -2.09
C PHE A 35 -8.61 7.21 -1.67
N ALA A 36 -9.67 8.01 -1.75
CA ALA A 36 -9.65 9.43 -1.35
C ALA A 36 -9.81 9.62 0.17
N SER A 37 -10.32 8.61 0.87
CA SER A 37 -10.52 8.62 2.33
C SER A 37 -9.77 7.48 3.02
N HIS A 38 -9.20 7.79 4.18
CA HIS A 38 -8.58 6.79 5.05
C HIS A 38 -9.58 5.69 5.44
N GLY A 39 -10.84 6.05 5.69
CA GLY A 39 -11.88 5.09 6.08
C GLY A 39 -12.16 4.04 5.00
N GLU A 40 -12.19 4.46 3.74
CA GLU A 40 -12.38 3.56 2.59
C GLU A 40 -11.16 2.65 2.39
N ALA A 41 -9.94 3.19 2.53
CA ALA A 41 -8.72 2.41 2.45
C ALA A 41 -8.64 1.34 3.55
N VAL A 42 -9.00 1.69 4.79
CA VAL A 42 -9.04 0.73 5.92
C VAL A 42 -10.10 -0.35 5.70
N ALA A 43 -11.27 0.01 5.15
CA ALA A 43 -12.31 -0.96 4.83
C ALA A 43 -11.83 -1.97 3.77
N ALA A 44 -11.18 -1.48 2.71
CA ALA A 44 -10.62 -2.32 1.66
C ALA A 44 -9.48 -3.23 2.18
N TRP A 45 -8.56 -2.67 2.97
CA TRP A 45 -7.50 -3.42 3.65
C TRP A 45 -8.06 -4.54 4.51
N ARG A 46 -9.07 -4.23 5.35
CA ARG A 46 -9.67 -5.21 6.26
C ARG A 46 -10.33 -6.35 5.49
N ARG A 47 -11.05 -6.04 4.41
CA ARG A 47 -11.70 -7.04 3.55
C ARG A 47 -10.66 -7.99 2.96
N LYS A 48 -9.60 -7.45 2.38
CA LYS A 48 -8.52 -8.24 1.76
C LYS A 48 -7.73 -9.07 2.78
N ALA A 49 -7.41 -8.50 3.94
CA ALA A 49 -6.73 -9.22 5.01
C ALA A 49 -7.58 -10.37 5.57
N GLN A 50 -8.91 -10.23 5.61
CA GLN A 50 -9.82 -11.31 5.99
C GLN A 50 -9.94 -12.40 4.92
N GLU A 51 -9.90 -12.02 3.63
CA GLU A 51 -9.91 -12.98 2.51
C GLU A 51 -8.64 -13.84 2.47
N THR A 52 -7.51 -13.34 2.98
CA THR A 52 -6.21 -14.04 2.95
C THR A 52 -5.80 -14.66 4.28
N VAL A 53 -6.75 -14.92 5.18
CA VAL A 53 -6.47 -15.46 6.53
C VAL A 53 -5.73 -16.81 6.49
N ASP A 54 -5.95 -17.60 5.45
CA ASP A 54 -5.32 -18.90 5.25
C ASP A 54 -3.83 -18.81 4.86
N ASN A 55 -3.35 -17.63 4.43
CA ASN A 55 -1.95 -17.41 4.09
C ASN A 55 -1.29 -16.52 5.16
N ALA A 56 -0.54 -17.15 6.08
CA ALA A 56 0.11 -16.46 7.20
C ALA A 56 1.10 -15.36 6.79
N HIS A 57 1.74 -15.50 5.62
CA HIS A 57 2.71 -14.52 5.12
C HIS A 57 2.04 -13.40 4.30
N MET A 58 0.76 -13.53 3.96
CA MET A 58 0.07 -12.50 3.19
C MET A 58 -0.30 -11.33 4.09
N ARG A 59 0.27 -10.16 3.79
CA ARG A 59 0.04 -8.95 4.58
C ARG A 59 -0.35 -7.81 3.66
N TYR A 60 -1.35 -7.04 4.09
CA TYR A 60 -1.78 -5.82 3.42
C TYR A 60 -1.39 -4.59 4.25
N PHE A 61 -1.10 -3.50 3.57
CA PHE A 61 -0.66 -2.23 4.11
C PHE A 61 -1.41 -1.07 3.46
N VAL A 62 -1.64 -0.01 4.23
CA VAL A 62 -2.20 1.26 3.74
C VAL A 62 -1.08 2.29 3.69
N ILE A 63 -0.78 2.79 2.49
CA ILE A 63 0.25 3.79 2.22
C ILE A 63 -0.43 5.15 2.02
N HIS A 64 0.09 6.16 2.71
CA HIS A 64 -0.33 7.55 2.53
C HIS A 64 0.52 8.20 1.44
N ALA A 65 0.09 8.20 0.18
CA ALA A 65 0.76 8.88 -0.93
C ALA A 65 0.41 10.38 -0.95
N HIS A 66 0.77 11.07 0.11
CA HIS A 66 0.53 12.52 0.27
C HIS A 66 1.66 13.38 -0.33
N LYS A 67 2.76 12.75 -0.75
CA LYS A 67 3.83 13.36 -1.54
C LYS A 67 3.92 12.56 -2.84
N LEU A 68 3.33 13.10 -3.90
CA LEU A 68 3.62 12.62 -5.25
C LEU A 68 5.09 12.96 -5.53
N LEU A 69 5.90 11.93 -5.76
CA LEU A 69 7.23 12.13 -6.32
C LEU A 69 7.01 12.59 -7.76
N ASP A 70 7.43 13.80 -8.07
CA ASP A 70 7.38 14.36 -9.41
C ASP A 70 8.75 14.09 -10.04
N PRO A 71 8.89 13.09 -10.94
CA PRO A 71 10.19 12.70 -11.50
C PRO A 71 10.83 13.81 -12.34
N ASP A 72 10.07 14.84 -12.75
CA ASP A 72 10.61 16.03 -13.42
C ASP A 72 11.24 17.04 -12.44
N LYS A 73 11.03 16.88 -11.13
CA LYS A 73 11.53 17.79 -10.08
C LYS A 73 12.63 17.21 -9.18
N ASP A 74 12.90 15.92 -9.26
CA ASP A 74 14.01 15.27 -8.57
C ASP A 74 15.12 15.00 -9.62
N PRO A 75 16.15 15.86 -9.73
CA PRO A 75 17.30 15.54 -10.58
C PRO A 75 17.94 14.27 -10.02
N GLN A 76 17.85 13.21 -10.83
CA GLN A 76 18.50 11.94 -10.66
C GLN A 76 19.98 12.13 -10.26
N GLU A 77 20.30 11.97 -8.97
CA GLU A 77 21.66 11.74 -8.52
C GLU A 77 21.92 10.22 -8.60
N ASP A 78 22.69 9.86 -9.62
CA ASP A 78 23.27 8.53 -9.89
C ASP A 78 24.23 8.10 -8.78
#